data_AF-A0A2H6N0Z0-F1
#
_entry.id   AF-A0A2H6N0Z0-F1
#
_cell.length_a   1.000
_cell.length_b   1.000
_cell.length_c   1.000
_cell.angle_alpha   90.00
_cell.angle_beta   90.00
_cell.angle_gamma   90.00
#
_symmetry.space_group_name_H-M   'P 1'
#
loop_
_entity.id
_entity.type
_entity.pdbx_description
1 polymer ?
#
loop_
_entity_poly.entity_id
_entity_poly.type
_entity_poly.pdbx_seq_one_letter_code
_entity_poly.pdbx_strand_id
1 'polypeptide(L)'
;HILARSLDARTVMKSGPEIVKAGLRSFFESASDDIEKMVENLKLGKVSQSRTQVKGVGQNITYTTVALLPVLTSLFEHIAQHQFGDDVMLDDVQVSCYRTLCSIYSLGTTKNPYVERQ
;
A
#
# COMPACT_ATOMS: atom_id res chain seq x y z
N HIS A 1 -3.85 10.24 -12.49
CA HIS A 1 -3.80 11.63 -11.98
C HIS A 1 -5.05 12.48 -12.27
N ILE A 2 -5.67 12.42 -13.46
CA ILE A 2 -6.87 13.25 -13.76
C ILE A 2 -8.09 12.83 -12.94
N LEU A 3 -8.39 11.52 -12.86
CA LEU A 3 -9.55 11.01 -12.09
C LEU A 3 -9.46 11.29 -10.59
N ALA A 4 -8.27 11.16 -9.98
CA ALA A 4 -8.05 11.49 -8.57
C ALA A 4 -8.17 13.00 -8.28
N ARG A 5 -7.86 13.86 -9.27
CA ARG A 5 -8.07 15.32 -9.16
C ARG A 5 -9.54 15.72 -9.35
N SER A 6 -10.33 14.92 -10.06
CA SER A 6 -11.76 15.15 -10.26
C SER A 6 -12.63 14.55 -9.16
N LEU A 7 -12.08 13.66 -8.33
CA LEU A 7 -12.80 12.99 -7.26
C LEU A 7 -12.75 13.85 -5.99
N ASP A 8 -13.85 14.49 -5.64
CA ASP A 8 -14.00 15.11 -4.32
C ASP A 8 -14.17 14.00 -3.27
N ALA A 9 -13.06 13.53 -2.70
CA ALA A 9 -13.08 12.39 -1.78
C ALA A 9 -13.97 12.67 -0.54
N ARG A 10 -14.09 13.93 -0.13
CA ARG A 10 -15.03 14.35 0.92
C ARG A 10 -16.48 14.07 0.55
N THR A 11 -16.92 14.45 -0.65
CA THR A 11 -18.28 14.20 -1.14
C THR A 11 -18.54 12.70 -1.28
N VAL A 12 -17.54 11.93 -1.73
CA VAL A 12 -17.63 10.47 -1.80
C VAL A 12 -17.82 9.87 -0.39
N MET A 13 -17.06 10.32 0.60
CA MET A 13 -17.16 9.78 1.96
C MET A 13 -18.42 10.24 2.70
N LYS A 14 -18.88 11.48 2.48
CA LYS A 14 -20.06 12.03 3.15
C LYS A 14 -21.37 11.60 2.50
N SER A 15 -21.44 11.61 1.18
CA SER A 15 -22.70 11.49 0.42
C SER A 15 -22.62 10.47 -0.72
N GLY A 16 -21.45 9.86 -0.95
CA GLY A 16 -21.29 8.83 -1.96
C GLY A 16 -22.02 7.54 -1.61
N PRO A 17 -22.32 6.71 -2.62
CA PRO A 17 -22.92 5.40 -2.40
C PRO A 17 -22.04 4.53 -1.50
N GLU A 18 -22.63 3.75 -0.58
CA GLU A 18 -21.87 2.87 0.32
C GLU A 18 -20.99 1.86 -0.44
N ILE A 19 -21.40 1.43 -1.65
CA ILE A 19 -20.57 0.56 -2.49
C ILE A 19 -19.25 1.21 -2.92
N VAL A 20 -19.24 2.54 -3.11
CA VAL A 20 -18.01 3.28 -3.46
C VAL A 20 -17.11 3.38 -2.23
N LYS A 21 -17.68 3.64 -1.04
CA LYS A 21 -16.93 3.68 0.22
C LYS A 21 -16.36 2.31 0.58
N ALA A 22 -17.15 1.25 0.40
CA ALA A 22 -16.71 -0.13 0.59
C ALA A 22 -15.58 -0.50 -0.40
N GLY A 23 -15.68 -0.06 -1.66
CA GLY A 23 -14.61 -0.23 -2.64
C GLY A 23 -13.30 0.44 -2.21
N LEU A 24 -13.38 1.64 -1.62
CA LEU A 24 -12.21 2.33 -1.07
C LEU A 24 -11.61 1.56 0.13
N ARG A 25 -12.45 1.12 1.07
CA ARG A 25 -12.00 0.29 2.22
C ARG A 25 -11.29 -0.98 1.74
N SER A 26 -11.91 -1.71 0.81
CA SER A 26 -11.35 -2.94 0.25
C SER A 26 -10.05 -2.69 -0.51
N PHE A 27 -9.90 -1.55 -1.18
CA PHE A 27 -8.65 -1.16 -1.82
C PHE A 27 -7.52 -1.01 -0.80
N PHE A 28 -7.73 -0.26 0.29
CA PHE A 28 -6.71 -0.07 1.33
C PHE A 28 -6.39 -1.38 2.06
N GLU A 29 -7.39 -2.21 2.33
CA GLU A 29 -7.21 -3.53 2.93
C GLU A 29 -6.34 -4.43 2.03
N SER A 30 -6.71 -4.56 0.75
CA SER A 30 -5.95 -5.36 -0.23
C SER A 30 -4.53 -4.83 -0.40
N ALA A 31 -4.38 -3.50 -0.44
CA ALA A 31 -3.06 -2.86 -0.54
C ALA A 31 -2.18 -3.17 0.67
N SER A 32 -2.74 -3.16 1.88
CA SER A 32 -2.01 -3.51 3.10
C SER A 32 -1.55 -4.97 3.07
N ASP A 33 -2.43 -5.89 2.69
CA ASP A 33 -2.12 -7.32 2.57
C ASP A 33 -1.03 -7.61 1.52
N ASP A 34 -1.07 -6.94 0.37
CA ASP A 34 -0.07 -7.10 -0.69
C ASP A 34 1.30 -6.57 -0.26
N ILE A 35 1.35 -5.48 0.49
CA ILE A 35 2.58 -4.93 1.06
C ILE A 35 3.14 -5.85 2.15
N GLU A 36 2.30 -6.37 3.04
CA GLU A 36 2.70 -7.34 4.06
C GLU A 36 3.31 -8.59 3.42
N LYS A 37 2.63 -9.19 2.44
CA LYS A 37 3.13 -10.35 1.71
C LYS A 37 4.44 -10.05 0.98
N MET A 38 4.59 -8.85 0.41
CA MET A 38 5.86 -8.43 -0.21
C MET A 38 6.98 -8.41 0.83
N VAL A 39 6.76 -7.77 1.98
CA VAL A 39 7.75 -7.67 3.06
C VAL A 39 8.11 -9.06 3.61
N GLU A 40 7.15 -9.94 3.80
CA GLU A 40 7.40 -11.34 4.21
C GLU A 40 8.24 -12.09 3.18
N ASN A 41 7.92 -11.97 1.89
CA ASN A 41 8.68 -12.60 0.82
C ASN A 41 10.13 -12.08 0.76
N LEU A 42 10.34 -10.79 1.05
CA LEU A 42 11.67 -10.19 1.14
C LEU A 42 12.44 -10.70 2.37
N LYS A 43 11.80 -10.75 3.55
CA LYS A 43 12.39 -11.26 4.80
C LYS A 43 12.81 -12.72 4.71
N LEU A 44 12.03 -13.55 4.02
CA LEU A 44 12.33 -14.97 3.81
C LEU A 44 13.42 -15.22 2.75
N GLY A 45 14.02 -14.16 2.19
CA GLY A 45 15.08 -14.30 1.19
C GLY A 45 14.62 -14.93 -0.12
N LYS A 46 13.31 -15.03 -0.39
CA LYS A 46 12.74 -15.63 -1.62
C LYS A 46 13.06 -14.84 -2.89
N VAL A 47 13.88 -13.80 -2.78
CA VAL A 47 14.40 -12.96 -3.87
C VAL A 47 15.76 -13.44 -4.37
N SER A 48 16.52 -14.22 -3.59
CA SER A 48 17.90 -14.61 -3.95
C SER A 48 18.13 -16.12 -3.91
N GLN A 49 18.59 -16.64 -5.06
CA GLN A 49 19.13 -17.98 -5.31
C GLN A 49 18.17 -19.17 -5.30
N SER A 50 17.30 -19.23 -6.30
CA SER A 50 17.14 -20.52 -6.98
C SER A 50 16.82 -20.29 -8.44
N ARG A 51 17.42 -21.12 -9.29
CA ARG A 51 17.16 -21.24 -10.74
C ARG A 51 15.68 -21.48 -11.06
N THR A 52 14.88 -21.70 -10.03
CA THR A 52 13.42 -21.71 -10.01
C THR A 52 12.91 -20.43 -9.35
N GLN A 53 13.01 -19.28 -10.02
CA GLN A 53 12.27 -18.10 -9.60
C GLN A 53 10.79 -18.51 -9.59
N VAL A 54 10.17 -18.56 -8.41
CA VAL A 54 8.76 -18.95 -8.31
C VAL A 54 7.97 -17.89 -9.08
N LYS A 55 7.52 -18.23 -10.30
CA LYS A 55 6.75 -17.34 -11.18
C LYS A 55 5.61 -16.74 -10.35
N GLY A 56 5.73 -15.47 -10.00
CA GLY A 56 4.79 -14.77 -9.10
C GLY A 56 5.46 -13.88 -8.06
N VAL A 57 6.53 -14.33 -7.37
CA VAL A 57 7.13 -13.54 -6.26
C VAL A 57 7.79 -12.26 -6.77
N GLY A 58 8.53 -12.35 -7.88
CA GLY A 58 9.12 -11.16 -8.52
C GLY A 58 8.09 -10.20 -9.09
N GLN A 59 6.96 -10.72 -9.60
CA GLN A 59 5.86 -9.88 -10.10
C GLN A 59 5.14 -9.16 -8.96
N ASN A 60 4.98 -9.80 -7.80
CA ASN A 60 4.40 -9.17 -6.61
C ASN A 60 5.27 -8.01 -6.12
N ILE A 61 6.60 -8.17 -6.08
CA ILE A 61 7.52 -7.10 -5.68
C ILE A 61 7.44 -5.93 -6.68
N THR A 62 7.49 -6.21 -7.99
CA THR A 62 7.39 -5.18 -9.02
C THR A 62 6.04 -4.46 -8.97
N TYR A 63 4.93 -5.19 -8.81
CA TYR A 63 3.60 -4.60 -8.67
C TYR A 63 3.54 -3.66 -7.45
N THR A 64 3.98 -4.13 -6.29
CA THR A 64 3.91 -3.36 -5.06
C THR A 64 4.79 -2.10 -5.13
N THR A 65 6.00 -2.23 -5.66
CA THR A 65 6.97 -1.11 -5.71
C THR A 65 6.74 -0.11 -6.83
N VAL A 66 6.34 -0.57 -8.02
CA VAL A 66 6.24 0.28 -9.23
C VAL A 66 4.81 0.80 -9.44
N ALA A 67 3.78 0.10 -8.98
CA ALA A 67 2.39 0.51 -9.16
C ALA A 67 1.72 0.89 -7.84
N LEU A 68 1.69 -0.02 -6.86
CA LEU A 68 0.88 0.17 -5.65
C LEU A 68 1.40 1.31 -4.77
N LEU A 69 2.71 1.34 -4.46
CA LEU A 69 3.30 2.41 -3.65
C LEU A 69 3.16 3.80 -4.27
N PRO A 70 3.41 4.01 -5.59
CA PRO A 70 3.15 5.30 -6.23
C PRO A 70 1.68 5.72 -6.19
N VAL A 71 0.75 4.78 -6.38
CA VAL A 71 -0.70 5.07 -6.31
C VAL A 71 -1.09 5.47 -4.88
N LEU A 72 -0.66 4.72 -3.87
CA LEU A 72 -0.89 5.06 -2.47
C LEU A 72 -0.29 6.41 -2.11
N THR A 73 0.94 6.68 -2.53
CA THR A 73 1.62 7.97 -2.28
C THR A 73 0.81 9.13 -2.86
N SER A 74 0.43 9.04 -4.14
CA SER A 74 -0.38 10.09 -4.77
C SER A 74 -1.75 10.24 -4.12
N LEU A 75 -2.35 9.17 -3.58
CA LEU A 75 -3.62 9.21 -2.88
C LEU A 75 -3.49 9.89 -1.52
N PHE A 76 -2.48 9.54 -0.73
CA PHE A 76 -2.19 10.20 0.54
C PHE A 76 -1.86 11.68 0.37
N GLU A 77 -1.06 12.02 -0.65
CA GLU A 77 -0.79 13.43 -0.99
C GLU A 77 -2.07 14.18 -1.32
N HIS A 78 -2.97 13.59 -2.12
CA HIS A 78 -4.25 14.20 -2.44
C HIS A 78 -5.11 14.42 -1.19
N ILE A 79 -5.20 13.42 -0.31
CA ILE A 79 -5.96 13.48 0.95
C ILE A 79 -5.39 14.56 1.88
N ALA A 80 -4.06 14.66 1.99
CA ALA A 80 -3.40 15.67 2.79
C ALA A 80 -3.61 17.08 2.22
N GLN A 81 -3.42 17.27 0.91
CA GLN A 81 -3.58 18.57 0.24
C GLN A 81 -4.99 19.13 0.37
N HIS A 82 -6.01 18.27 0.35
CA HIS A 82 -7.41 18.69 0.42
C HIS A 82 -8.03 18.54 1.83
N GLN A 83 -7.22 18.15 2.82
CA GLN A 83 -7.65 17.95 4.21
C GLN A 83 -8.86 17.01 4.32
N PHE A 84 -8.80 15.89 3.58
CA PHE A 84 -9.84 14.85 3.60
C PHE A 84 -9.58 13.76 4.64
N GLY A 85 -8.55 13.93 5.48
CA GLY A 85 -8.15 12.94 6.50
C GLY A 85 -9.30 12.54 7.42
N ASP A 86 -10.01 13.51 7.99
CA ASP A 86 -11.14 13.25 8.90
C ASP A 86 -12.32 12.53 8.24
N ASP A 87 -12.46 12.62 6.92
CA ASP A 87 -13.56 11.99 6.18
C ASP A 87 -13.17 10.61 5.64
N VAL A 88 -11.91 10.43 5.24
CA VAL A 88 -11.42 9.23 4.53
C VAL A 88 -10.71 8.24 5.46
N MET A 89 -9.93 8.73 6.43
CA MET A 89 -9.04 7.92 7.28
C MET A 89 -9.72 7.51 8.58
N LEU A 90 -10.91 6.92 8.48
CA LEU A 90 -11.67 6.42 9.62
C LEU A 90 -11.74 4.88 9.61
N ASP A 91 -11.94 4.31 10.80
CA ASP A 91 -12.21 2.89 11.03
C ASP A 91 -11.18 1.97 10.32
N ASP A 92 -11.66 1.08 9.45
CA ASP A 92 -10.85 0.06 8.78
C ASP A 92 -9.75 0.65 7.88
N VAL A 93 -10.01 1.81 7.25
CA VAL A 93 -9.02 2.48 6.40
C VAL A 93 -7.81 2.89 7.24
N GLN A 94 -8.05 3.40 8.45
CA GLN A 94 -6.99 3.80 9.35
C GLN A 94 -6.13 2.60 9.77
N VAL A 95 -6.77 1.46 10.09
CA VAL A 95 -6.09 0.21 10.45
C VAL A 95 -5.21 -0.28 9.28
N SER A 96 -5.74 -0.32 8.06
CA SER A 96 -4.97 -0.72 6.87
C SER A 96 -3.79 0.21 6.59
N CYS A 97 -3.96 1.53 6.78
CA CYS A 97 -2.87 2.50 6.63
C CYS A 97 -1.77 2.29 7.68
N TYR A 98 -2.15 2.02 8.93
CA TYR A 98 -1.20 1.73 10.00
C TYR A 98 -0.43 0.42 9.73
N ARG A 99 -1.11 -0.64 9.29
CA ARG A 99 -0.46 -1.91 8.87
C ARG A 99 0.54 -1.67 7.75
N THR A 100 0.16 -0.90 6.74
CA THR A 100 1.03 -0.53 5.62
C THR A 100 2.28 0.20 6.11
N LEU A 101 2.12 1.20 6.99
CA LEU A 101 3.23 1.94 7.60
C LEU A 101 4.17 1.02 8.37
N CYS A 102 3.62 0.15 9.23
CA CYS A 102 4.40 -0.81 10.02
C CYS A 102 5.20 -1.77 9.14
N SER A 103 4.61 -2.26 8.04
CA SER A 103 5.27 -3.17 7.11
C SER A 103 6.45 -2.51 6.40
N ILE A 104 6.27 -1.29 5.89
CA ILE A 104 7.33 -0.53 5.23
C ILE A 104 8.42 -0.13 6.23
N TYR A 105 8.04 0.34 7.42
CA TYR A 105 8.98 0.68 8.49
C TYR A 105 9.82 -0.53 8.89
N SER A 106 9.16 -1.68 9.13
CA SER A 106 9.86 -2.92 9.45
C SER A 106 10.84 -3.30 8.35
N LEU A 107 10.50 -3.14 7.07
CA LEU A 107 11.44 -3.37 5.99
C LEU A 107 12.67 -2.45 6.04
N GLY A 108 12.46 -1.15 6.33
CA GLY A 108 13.54 -0.15 6.40
C GLY A 108 14.42 -0.22 7.65
N THR A 109 13.89 -0.74 8.77
CA THR A 109 14.62 -0.84 10.04
C THR A 109 15.09 -2.25 10.39
N THR A 110 14.66 -3.27 9.65
CA THR A 110 15.22 -4.61 9.81
C THR A 110 16.67 -4.56 9.32
N LYS A 111 17.64 -4.80 10.22
CA LYS A 111 19.03 -5.03 9.85
C LYS A 111 19.07 -6.19 8.86
N ASN A 112 19.20 -5.90 7.58
CA ASN A 112 19.26 -6.92 6.56
C ASN A 112 20.69 -7.49 6.56
N PRO A 113 20.95 -8.73 7.00
CA PRO A 113 22.31 -9.28 7.02
C PRO A 113 22.93 -9.42 5.62
N TYR A 114 22.16 -9.13 4.56
CA TYR A 114 22.59 -9.08 3.17
C TYR A 114 23.08 -7.71 2.69
N VAL A 115 22.86 -6.62 3.45
CA VAL A 115 23.26 -5.24 3.08
C VAL A 115 24.62 -4.85 3.69
N GLU A 116 25.28 -5.75 4.43
CA GLU A 116 26.64 -5.52 4.98
C GLU A 116 27.76 -6.20 4.15
N ARG A 117 27.49 -6.69 2.93
CA ARG A 117 28.50 -7.31 2.06
C ARG A 117 28.64 -6.64 0.68
N GLN A 118 28.78 -5.32 0.67
CA GLN A 118 29.37 -4.61 -0.48
C GLN A 118 30.57 -3.79 -0.02
#